data_AF-A0A377VY91-F1
#
_entry.id   AF-A0A377VY91-F1
#
_cell.length_a   1.000
_cell.length_b   1.000
_cell.length_c   1.000
_cell.angle_alpha   90.00
_cell.angle_beta   90.00
_cell.angle_gamma   90.00
#
_symmetry.space_group_name_H-M   'P 1'
#
loop_
_entity.id
_entity.type
_entity.pdbx_description
1 polymer ?
#
loop_
_entity_poly.entity_id
_entity_poly.type
_entity_poly.pdbx_seq_one_letter_code
_entity_poly.pdbx_strand_id
1 'polypeptide(L)'
;MSLRKLLTLFIVLMALGTTSSWASCTRLSSPTVMLDMVVGRVVVPPDLPVGSVILTRDWTMSAPGGASYRCTSGTNRFAAKIVSPGATDLGNKIYSTNVPGIGMRFSRGGATVNIVYPDVFFVPGI
;
A
#
# COMPACT_ATOMS: atom_id res chain seq x y z
N MET A 1 21.78 27.55 -43.02
CA MET A 1 21.12 27.75 -41.71
C MET A 1 22.11 28.50 -40.79
N SER A 2 21.72 29.63 -40.17
CA SER A 2 22.67 30.48 -39.42
C SER A 2 23.18 29.80 -38.15
N LEU A 3 24.49 29.90 -37.87
CA LEU A 3 25.17 29.30 -36.70
C LEU A 3 24.47 29.64 -35.37
N ARG A 4 23.91 30.84 -35.26
CA ARG A 4 23.13 31.28 -34.08
C ARG A 4 21.86 30.44 -33.86
N LYS A 5 21.17 30.06 -34.95
CA LYS A 5 19.96 29.22 -34.88
C LYS A 5 20.29 27.77 -34.51
N LEU A 6 21.47 27.28 -34.89
CA LEU A 6 21.93 25.94 -34.55
C LEU A 6 22.29 25.84 -33.06
N LEU A 7 23.00 26.85 -32.53
CA LEU A 7 23.37 26.95 -31.12
C LEU A 7 22.14 27.07 -30.20
N THR A 8 21.15 27.88 -30.56
CA THR A 8 19.91 27.99 -29.76
C THR A 8 19.11 26.69 -29.75
N LEU A 9 19.05 25.99 -30.88
CA LEU A 9 18.36 24.69 -30.95
C LEU A 9 19.05 23.63 -30.07
N PHE A 10 20.38 23.62 -30.04
CA PHE A 10 21.16 22.69 -29.22
C PHE A 10 20.97 22.93 -27.71
N ILE A 11 20.91 24.20 -27.29
CA ILE A 11 20.67 24.59 -25.90
C ILE A 11 19.26 24.17 -25.47
N VAL A 12 18.26 24.38 -26.32
CA VAL A 12 16.88 23.93 -26.06
C VAL A 12 16.82 22.41 -25.95
N LEU A 13 17.47 21.67 -26.85
CA LEU A 13 17.45 20.21 -26.83
C LEU A 13 18.15 19.62 -25.58
N MET A 14 19.22 20.25 -25.09
CA MET A 14 19.87 19.87 -23.83
C MET A 14 19.01 20.20 -22.60
N ALA A 15 18.25 21.29 -22.62
CA ALA A 15 17.32 21.63 -21.53
C ALA A 15 16.15 20.63 -21.41
N LEU A 16 15.76 19.98 -22.52
CA LEU A 16 14.71 18.94 -22.53
C LEU A 16 15.25 17.54 -22.17
N GLY A 17 16.57 17.32 -22.16
CA GLY A 17 17.18 16.00 -22.01
C GLY A 17 17.56 15.58 -20.58
N THR A 18 17.41 16.43 -19.56
CA THR A 18 18.04 16.20 -18.24
C THR A 18 17.14 15.60 -17.16
N THR A 19 15.90 15.20 -17.46
CA THR A 19 15.02 14.61 -16.43
C THR A 19 15.06 13.08 -16.43
N SER A 20 16.20 12.51 -16.05
CA SER A 20 16.22 11.09 -15.62
C SER A 20 16.28 11.05 -14.09
N SER A 21 15.14 10.80 -13.45
CA SER A 21 15.10 10.50 -12.01
C SER A 21 15.41 9.02 -11.81
N TRP A 22 16.67 8.73 -11.52
CA TRP A 22 17.11 7.37 -11.16
C TRP A 22 16.75 7.11 -9.70
N ALA A 23 15.59 6.49 -9.48
CA ALA A 23 15.23 5.93 -8.18
C ALA A 23 15.39 4.40 -8.25
N SER A 24 16.31 3.85 -7.45
CA SER A 24 16.46 2.42 -7.26
C SER A 24 16.04 2.06 -5.84
N CYS A 25 15.20 1.03 -5.71
CA CYS A 25 14.73 0.53 -4.43
C CYS A 25 15.21 -0.90 -4.22
N THR A 26 15.82 -1.15 -3.07
CA THR A 26 16.31 -2.47 -2.68
C THR A 26 15.55 -2.94 -1.45
N ARG A 27 15.15 -4.21 -1.45
CA ARG A 27 14.58 -4.86 -0.27
C ARG A 27 15.72 -5.14 0.72
N LEU A 28 15.57 -4.64 1.94
CA LEU A 28 16.49 -4.93 3.04
C LEU A 28 16.26 -6.37 3.55
N SER A 29 17.23 -6.91 4.28
CA SER A 29 17.17 -8.27 4.87
C SER A 29 16.18 -8.39 6.05
N SER A 30 15.07 -7.67 6.00
CA SER A 30 13.99 -7.74 6.98
C SER A 30 12.93 -8.76 6.48
N PRO A 31 12.60 -9.79 7.27
CA PRO A 31 11.55 -10.73 6.90
C PRO A 31 10.20 -10.02 6.82
N THR A 32 9.31 -10.54 5.97
CA THR A 32 7.91 -10.10 5.98
C THR A 32 7.27 -10.57 7.28
N VAL A 33 6.62 -9.66 8.02
CA VAL A 33 5.86 -10.03 9.21
C VAL A 33 4.64 -10.85 8.76
N MET A 34 4.61 -12.12 9.17
CA MET A 34 3.44 -12.98 8.99
C MET A 34 2.55 -12.85 10.22
N LEU A 35 1.30 -12.47 10.00
CA LEU A 35 0.28 -12.43 11.04
C LEU A 35 -0.78 -13.48 10.72
N ASP A 36 -0.95 -14.42 11.64
CA ASP A 36 -2.08 -15.34 11.57
C ASP A 36 -3.30 -14.67 12.23
N MET A 37 -4.24 -14.23 11.41
CA MET A 37 -5.41 -13.44 11.84
C MET A 37 -6.55 -14.34 12.34
N VAL A 38 -6.23 -15.25 13.26
CA VAL A 38 -7.20 -16.18 13.85
C VAL A 38 -8.11 -15.43 14.81
N VAL A 39 -9.41 -15.43 14.52
CA VAL A 39 -10.45 -14.79 15.36
C VAL A 39 -11.20 -15.77 16.27
N GLY A 40 -11.09 -17.08 16.00
CA GLY A 40 -11.83 -18.12 16.70
C GLY A 40 -13.30 -18.23 16.28
N ARG A 41 -14.16 -18.71 17.18
CA ARG A 41 -15.60 -18.84 16.95
C ARG A 41 -16.29 -17.49 17.08
N VAL A 42 -17.04 -17.10 16.04
CA VAL A 42 -17.88 -15.90 16.03
C VAL A 42 -19.34 -16.32 15.88
N VAL A 43 -20.23 -15.76 16.70
CA VAL A 43 -21.68 -15.97 16.61
C VAL A 43 -22.32 -14.65 16.19
N VAL A 44 -23.03 -14.65 15.06
CA VAL A 44 -23.66 -13.46 14.50
C VAL A 44 -25.09 -13.35 15.06
N PRO A 45 -25.47 -12.24 15.70
CA PRO A 45 -26.84 -12.00 16.12
C PRO A 45 -27.77 -11.88 14.91
N PRO A 46 -28.98 -12.50 14.92
CA PRO A 46 -29.89 -12.50 13.77
C PRO A 46 -30.58 -11.15 13.54
N ASP A 47 -30.65 -10.31 14.56
CA ASP A 47 -31.20 -8.95 14.55
C ASP A 47 -30.17 -7.90 14.13
N LEU A 48 -28.92 -8.31 13.91
CA LEU A 48 -27.84 -7.41 13.55
C LEU A 48 -28.06 -6.84 12.12
N PRO A 49 -28.17 -5.51 11.94
CA PRO A 49 -28.43 -4.91 10.64
C PRO A 49 -27.32 -5.20 9.62
N VAL A 50 -27.68 -5.27 8.34
CA VAL A 50 -26.71 -5.44 7.25
C VAL A 50 -25.72 -4.26 7.24
N GLY A 51 -24.43 -4.58 7.10
CA GLY A 51 -23.34 -3.59 7.07
C GLY A 51 -22.80 -3.19 8.45
N SER A 52 -23.38 -3.70 9.53
CA SER A 52 -22.84 -3.58 10.88
C SER A 52 -21.54 -4.38 11.04
N VAL A 53 -20.76 -4.00 12.06
CA VAL A 53 -19.53 -4.72 12.42
C VAL A 53 -19.88 -5.86 13.36
N ILE A 54 -19.61 -7.09 12.91
CA ILE A 54 -19.82 -8.31 13.71
C ILE A 54 -18.70 -8.48 14.74
N LEU A 55 -17.45 -8.20 14.35
CA LEU A 55 -16.26 -8.36 15.19
C LEU A 55 -15.14 -7.42 14.74
N THR A 56 -14.39 -6.89 15.71
CA THR A 56 -13.10 -6.21 15.49
C THR A 56 -12.01 -6.92 16.28
N ARG A 57 -10.85 -7.14 15.65
CA ARG A 57 -9.65 -7.69 16.26
C ARG A 57 -8.42 -6.98 15.73
N ASP A 58 -7.49 -6.72 16.64
CA ASP A 58 -6.23 -6.07 16.36
C ASP A 58 -5.08 -7.02 16.66
N TRP A 59 -4.04 -6.97 15.83
CA TRP A 59 -2.80 -7.71 16.01
C TRP A 59 -1.62 -6.76 15.92
N THR A 60 -0.62 -6.98 16.79
CA THR A 60 0.61 -6.18 16.79
C THR A 60 1.58 -6.72 15.76
N MET A 61 1.98 -5.88 14.80
CA MET A 61 3.07 -6.19 13.86
C MET A 61 4.42 -5.78 14.44
N SER A 62 5.12 -6.71 15.08
CA SER A 62 6.48 -6.45 15.57
C SER A 62 7.48 -6.41 14.42
N ALA A 63 7.94 -5.22 14.06
CA ALA A 63 8.94 -5.00 13.01
C ALA A 63 10.13 -4.16 13.54
N PRO A 64 11.05 -4.76 14.33
CA PRO A 64 12.10 -4.04 15.05
C PRO A 64 13.07 -3.26 14.14
N GLY A 65 13.15 -3.60 12.84
CA GLY A 65 13.98 -2.90 11.86
C GLY A 65 13.32 -1.73 11.14
N GLY A 66 12.01 -1.50 11.31
CA GLY A 66 11.26 -0.34 10.79
C GLY A 66 11.10 -0.22 9.26
N ALA A 67 12.13 -0.55 8.47
CA ALA A 67 12.17 -0.47 7.03
C ALA A 67 12.45 -1.84 6.40
N SER A 68 11.58 -2.26 5.47
CA SER A 68 11.84 -3.42 4.61
C SER A 68 12.48 -3.02 3.28
N TYR A 69 12.53 -1.72 2.97
CA TYR A 69 13.00 -1.20 1.69
C TYR A 69 13.83 0.05 1.90
N ARG A 70 14.85 0.23 1.06
CA ARG A 70 15.66 1.44 0.96
C ARG A 70 15.69 1.89 -0.49
N CYS A 71 15.31 3.14 -0.73
CA CYS A 71 15.38 3.75 -2.05
C CYS A 71 16.46 4.84 -2.09
N THR A 72 17.08 5.04 -3.25
CA THR A 72 18.17 6.01 -3.43
C THR A 72 17.71 7.48 -3.48
N SER A 73 16.45 7.70 -3.83
CA SER A 73 15.83 9.03 -3.92
C SER A 73 14.30 8.89 -4.07
N GLY A 74 13.58 9.97 -3.76
CA GLY A 74 12.14 10.07 -4.01
C GLY A 74 11.26 9.51 -2.88
N THR A 75 9.96 9.44 -3.13
CA THR A 75 8.95 9.02 -2.14
C THR A 75 8.71 7.51 -2.22
N ASN A 76 8.83 6.82 -1.09
CA ASN A 76 8.52 5.40 -0.99
C ASN A 76 7.01 5.17 -1.12
N ARG A 77 6.61 4.24 -1.97
CA ARG A 77 5.21 3.88 -2.20
C ARG A 77 4.87 2.56 -1.50
N PHE A 78 4.11 2.62 -0.42
CA PHE A 78 3.58 1.45 0.28
C PHE A 78 2.20 1.11 -0.27
N ALA A 79 2.08 -0.01 -0.98
CA ALA A 79 0.80 -0.48 -1.51
C ALA A 79 0.21 -1.59 -0.63
N ALA A 80 -0.97 -1.34 -0.08
CA ALA A 80 -1.78 -2.32 0.63
C ALA A 80 -2.74 -2.99 -0.37
N LYS A 81 -2.73 -4.32 -0.43
CA LYS A 81 -3.53 -5.11 -1.39
C LYS A 81 -4.27 -6.25 -0.69
N ILE A 82 -5.46 -6.57 -1.20
CA ILE A 82 -6.16 -7.81 -0.90
C ILE A 82 -5.79 -8.82 -1.98
N VAL A 83 -5.24 -9.96 -1.57
CA VAL A 83 -4.72 -11.00 -2.47
C VAL A 83 -5.39 -12.36 -2.26
N SER A 84 -6.47 -12.40 -1.46
CA SER A 84 -7.21 -13.63 -1.22
C SER A 84 -7.88 -14.11 -2.52
N PRO A 85 -7.66 -15.36 -2.95
CA PRO A 85 -8.34 -15.91 -4.11
C PRO A 85 -9.87 -15.86 -3.97
N GLY A 86 -10.57 -15.48 -5.04
CA GLY A 86 -12.03 -15.42 -5.07
C GLY A 86 -12.66 -14.25 -4.29
N ALA A 87 -11.88 -13.45 -3.56
CA ALA A 87 -12.39 -12.27 -2.89
C ALA A 87 -12.79 -11.20 -3.93
N THR A 88 -13.99 -10.65 -3.76
CA THR A 88 -14.56 -9.60 -4.60
C THR A 88 -14.80 -8.35 -3.76
N ASP A 89 -14.62 -7.18 -4.37
CA ASP A 89 -14.91 -5.90 -3.73
C ASP A 89 -16.44 -5.72 -3.63
N LEU A 90 -16.93 -5.52 -2.41
CA LEU A 90 -18.34 -5.29 -2.09
C LEU A 90 -18.66 -3.79 -1.94
N GLY A 91 -17.68 -2.92 -2.15
CA GLY A 91 -17.75 -1.49 -1.86
C GLY A 91 -17.28 -1.15 -0.45
N ASN A 92 -16.98 0.13 -0.22
CA ASN A 92 -16.48 0.64 1.06
C ASN A 92 -15.24 -0.11 1.60
N LYS A 93 -14.40 -0.62 0.69
CA LYS A 93 -13.20 -1.43 1.00
C LYS A 93 -13.52 -2.72 1.79
N ILE A 94 -14.72 -3.26 1.63
CA ILE A 94 -15.15 -4.53 2.20
C ILE A 94 -15.00 -5.60 1.12
N TYR A 95 -14.38 -6.72 1.46
CA TYR A 95 -14.15 -7.82 0.55
C TYR A 95 -14.93 -9.06 0.96
N SER A 96 -15.51 -9.74 -0.02
CA SER A 96 -16.25 -10.99 0.23
C SER A 96 -15.35 -12.08 0.79
N THR A 97 -15.98 -12.99 1.53
CA THR A 97 -15.36 -14.21 2.04
C THR A 97 -16.00 -15.44 1.39
N ASN A 98 -15.48 -16.62 1.71
CA ASN A 98 -16.13 -17.88 1.35
C ASN A 98 -17.39 -18.17 2.19
N VAL A 99 -17.72 -17.34 3.19
CA VAL A 99 -18.94 -17.45 4.00
C VAL A 99 -19.98 -16.44 3.49
N PRO A 100 -21.18 -16.89 3.03
CA PRO A 100 -22.22 -16.00 2.53
C PRO A 100 -22.65 -14.94 3.55
N GLY A 101 -22.82 -13.70 3.08
CA GLY A 101 -23.23 -12.57 3.92
C GLY A 101 -22.12 -11.99 4.81
N ILE A 102 -20.91 -12.56 4.80
CA ILE A 102 -19.77 -12.08 5.58
C ILE A 102 -18.74 -11.41 4.67
N GLY A 103 -18.40 -10.16 5.02
CA GLY A 103 -17.32 -9.40 4.41
C GLY A 103 -16.22 -9.06 5.42
N MET A 104 -15.00 -8.87 4.93
CA MET A 104 -13.85 -8.44 5.72
C MET A 104 -13.34 -7.08 5.27
N ARG A 105 -12.91 -6.27 6.23
CA ARG A 105 -12.22 -5.00 5.99
C ARG A 105 -10.95 -4.96 6.82
N PHE A 106 -9.84 -4.56 6.20
CA PHE A 106 -8.54 -4.50 6.86
C PHE A 106 -8.06 -3.06 6.97
N SER A 107 -7.56 -2.72 8.15
CA SER A 107 -6.90 -1.45 8.41
C SER A 107 -5.59 -1.72 9.12
N ARG A 108 -4.58 -0.89 8.82
CA ARG A 108 -3.32 -0.87 9.54
C ARG A 108 -3.15 0.52 10.12
N GLY A 109 -3.00 0.57 11.44
CA GLY A 109 -2.61 1.77 12.17
C GLY A 109 -1.19 1.65 12.72
N GLY A 110 -0.64 2.77 13.20
CA GLY A 110 0.66 2.83 13.83
C GLY A 110 1.23 4.24 13.79
N ALA A 111 2.46 4.41 14.27
CA ALA A 111 3.13 5.73 14.31
C ALA A 111 3.46 6.28 12.92
N THR A 112 3.68 5.41 11.92
CA THR A 112 4.18 5.82 10.60
C THR A 112 3.19 5.59 9.46
N VAL A 113 2.48 4.46 9.46
CA VAL A 113 1.57 4.07 8.37
C VAL A 113 0.18 3.88 8.94
N ASN A 114 -0.77 4.69 8.45
CA ASN A 114 -2.19 4.54 8.76
C ASN A 114 -2.97 4.44 7.44
N ILE A 115 -3.58 3.29 7.17
CA ILE A 115 -4.14 2.95 5.85
C ILE A 115 -5.25 1.90 5.96
N VAL A 116 -6.30 2.05 5.14
CA VAL A 116 -7.39 1.07 5.00
C VAL A 116 -7.25 0.37 3.65
N TYR A 117 -7.20 -0.96 3.66
CA TYR A 117 -6.84 -1.77 2.50
C TYR A 117 -8.02 -1.90 1.54
N PRO A 118 -7.81 -1.95 0.20
CA PRO A 118 -6.56 -1.62 -0.47
C PRO A 118 -6.38 -0.10 -0.57
N ASP A 119 -5.13 0.34 -0.50
CA ASP A 119 -4.77 1.74 -0.73
C ASP A 119 -3.26 1.89 -0.92
N VAL A 120 -2.82 3.13 -1.06
CA VAL A 120 -1.41 3.50 -1.23
C VAL A 120 -1.05 4.57 -0.22
N PHE A 121 -0.01 4.30 0.56
CA PHE A 121 0.57 5.27 1.49
C PHE A 121 1.95 5.70 0.98
N PHE A 122 2.20 7.00 1.00
CA PHE A 122 3.46 7.58 0.55
C PHE A 122 4.29 8.00 1.76
N VAL A 123 5.51 7.46 1.86
CA VAL A 123 6.47 7.83 2.90
C VAL A 123 7.59 8.63 2.25
N PRO A 124 7.88 9.85 2.71
CA PRO A 124 9.04 10.60 2.22
C PRO A 124 10.30 9.72 2.28
N GLY A 125 11.09 9.68 1.20
CA GLY A 125 12.38 9.01 1.24
C GLY A 125 13.34 9.72 2.18
N ILE A 126 14.21 8.94 2.81
CA ILE A 126 15.44 9.42 3.43
C ILE A 126 16.54 9.51 2.37
#